data_AF-A0A7Y1UPF0-F1
#
_entry.id   AF-A0A7Y1UPF0-F1
#
_cell.length_a   1.000
_cell.length_b   1.000
_cell.length_c   1.000
_cell.angle_alpha   90.00
_cell.angle_beta   90.00
_cell.angle_gamma   90.00
#
_symmetry.space_group_name_H-M   'P 1'
#
loop_
_entity.id
_entity.type
_entity.pdbx_description
1 polymer ?
#
loop_
_entity_poly.entity_id
_entity_poly.type
_entity_poly.pdbx_seq_one_letter_code
_entity_poly.pdbx_strand_id
1 'polypeptide(L)'
;MTDYSSQEANLDEFVDFFNARDLEAIRDLLDGEVSAPFFGGNGHEAVMQGIGELVLGYPGIVTTRGELGDEPVVVAWIPGEQRVYRRMGYFRFTFTDDGEGAEDPSVVDGEPKIEHIDYSDEIDDGTLLVEEPDP
;
A
#
# COMPACT_ATOMS: atom_id res chain seq x y z
N MET A 1 15.53 2.72 -16.74
CA MET A 1 15.45 3.92 -15.88
C MET A 1 14.13 3.72 -15.17
N THR A 2 14.16 3.19 -13.96
CA THR A 2 12.96 2.81 -13.21
C THR A 2 12.06 4.04 -13.10
N ASP A 3 10.82 3.93 -13.57
CA ASP A 3 9.87 5.03 -13.61
C ASP A 3 9.28 5.25 -12.20
N TYR A 4 10.08 5.84 -11.31
CA TYR A 4 9.70 6.12 -9.92
C TYR A 4 8.41 6.94 -9.83
N SER A 5 8.15 7.80 -10.81
CA SER A 5 6.94 8.63 -10.86
C SER A 5 5.64 7.83 -10.95
N SER A 6 5.66 6.67 -11.62
CA SER A 6 4.49 5.80 -11.75
C SER A 6 4.23 4.98 -10.47
N GLN A 7 5.28 4.64 -9.72
CA GLN A 7 5.18 3.96 -8.42
C GLN A 7 4.63 4.91 -7.34
N GLU A 8 5.13 6.15 -7.32
CA GLU A 8 4.63 7.19 -6.41
C GLU A 8 3.15 7.49 -6.65
N ALA A 9 2.71 7.56 -7.92
CA ALA A 9 1.31 7.76 -8.27
C ALA A 9 0.41 6.62 -7.73
N ASN A 10 0.81 5.36 -7.92
CA ASN A 10 0.06 4.21 -7.41
C ASN A 10 -0.04 4.20 -5.87
N LEU A 11 0.99 4.67 -5.15
CA LEU A 11 0.94 4.78 -3.69
C LEU A 11 -0.03 5.87 -3.23
N ASP A 12 -0.01 7.03 -3.86
CA ASP A 12 -0.95 8.10 -3.60
C ASP A 12 -2.40 7.64 -3.89
N GLU A 13 -2.62 6.93 -4.99
CA GLU A 13 -3.92 6.32 -5.31
C GLU A 13 -4.35 5.27 -4.28
N PHE A 14 -3.44 4.40 -3.84
CA PHE A 14 -3.74 3.43 -2.78
C PHE A 14 -4.17 4.13 -1.48
N VAL A 15 -3.50 5.21 -1.09
CA VAL A 15 -3.85 6.00 0.09
C VAL A 15 -5.24 6.60 -0.05
N ASP A 16 -5.54 7.22 -1.20
CA ASP A 16 -6.84 7.86 -1.46
C ASP A 16 -7.97 6.81 -1.43
N PHE A 17 -7.80 5.70 -2.16
CA PHE A 17 -8.81 4.63 -2.21
C PHE A 17 -9.00 3.94 -0.86
N PHE A 18 -7.92 3.70 -0.10
CA PHE A 18 -8.02 3.11 1.23
C PHE A 18 -8.78 4.01 2.21
N ASN A 19 -8.52 5.31 2.18
CA ASN A 19 -9.22 6.29 3.01
C ASN A 19 -10.67 6.50 2.54
N ALA A 20 -10.94 6.43 1.23
CA ALA A 20 -12.28 6.45 0.64
C ALA A 20 -13.08 5.16 0.87
N ARG A 21 -12.43 4.09 1.38
CA ARG A 21 -12.99 2.73 1.50
C ARG A 21 -13.38 2.12 0.15
N ASP A 22 -12.71 2.53 -0.91
CA ASP A 22 -12.93 2.02 -2.26
C ASP A 22 -12.11 0.74 -2.50
N LEU A 23 -12.64 -0.37 -2.03
CA LEU A 23 -12.01 -1.69 -2.17
C LEU A 23 -11.94 -2.14 -3.64
N GLU A 24 -12.86 -1.69 -4.48
CA GLU A 24 -12.85 -2.03 -5.90
C GLU A 24 -11.69 -1.35 -6.62
N ALA A 25 -11.45 -0.06 -6.31
CA ALA A 25 -10.31 0.67 -6.82
C ALA A 25 -8.97 0.13 -6.30
N ILE A 26 -8.87 -0.21 -5.00
CA ILE A 26 -7.66 -0.86 -4.45
C ILE A 26 -7.36 -2.16 -5.21
N ARG A 27 -8.39 -2.97 -5.47
CA ARG A 27 -8.20 -4.24 -6.19
C ARG A 27 -7.57 -4.04 -7.57
N ASP A 28 -7.90 -2.96 -8.26
CA ASP A 28 -7.38 -2.69 -9.60
C ASP A 28 -5.87 -2.37 -9.60
N LEU A 29 -5.38 -1.75 -8.51
CA LEU A 29 -3.96 -1.46 -8.29
C LEU A 29 -3.12 -2.71 -8.00
N LEU A 30 -3.73 -3.80 -7.53
CA LEU A 30 -3.03 -5.02 -7.18
C LEU A 30 -2.75 -5.89 -8.41
N ASP A 31 -1.61 -6.56 -8.44
CA ASP A 31 -1.35 -7.63 -9.40
C ASP A 31 -2.18 -8.89 -9.07
N GLY A 32 -2.57 -9.67 -10.09
CA GLY A 32 -3.39 -10.88 -9.92
C GLY A 32 -2.79 -11.91 -8.96
N GLU A 33 -1.46 -11.97 -8.89
CA GLU A 33 -0.70 -12.88 -8.03
C GLU A 33 -0.08 -12.18 -6.81
N VAL A 34 -0.58 -10.98 -6.45
CA VAL A 34 -0.07 -10.16 -5.35
C VAL A 34 0.17 -10.97 -4.08
N SER A 35 1.34 -10.81 -3.47
CA SER A 35 1.69 -11.48 -2.22
C SER A 35 1.64 -10.50 -1.06
N ALA A 36 0.80 -10.77 -0.05
CA ALA A 36 0.78 -9.98 1.17
C ALA A 36 0.63 -10.89 2.40
N PRO A 37 1.75 -11.35 2.98
CA PRO A 37 1.74 -12.29 4.11
C PRO A 37 0.91 -11.79 5.31
N PHE A 38 0.91 -10.48 5.56
CA PHE A 38 0.12 -9.85 6.62
C PHE A 38 -1.40 -10.00 6.42
N PHE A 39 -1.87 -10.00 5.17
CA PHE A 39 -3.28 -10.14 4.82
C PHE A 39 -3.74 -11.59 4.62
N GLY A 40 -2.89 -12.56 4.97
CA GLY A 40 -3.28 -13.97 4.99
C GLY A 40 -2.87 -14.79 3.77
N GLY A 41 -2.10 -14.24 2.81
CA GLY A 41 -1.49 -15.04 1.76
C GLY A 41 -1.26 -14.32 0.43
N ASN A 42 -1.30 -15.09 -0.65
CA ASN A 42 -1.08 -14.64 -2.03
C ASN A 42 -2.39 -14.64 -2.82
N GLY A 43 -2.48 -13.74 -3.80
CA GLY A 43 -3.61 -13.55 -4.71
C GLY A 43 -4.58 -12.48 -4.24
N HIS A 44 -5.23 -11.83 -5.22
CA HIS A 44 -6.22 -10.75 -5.00
C HIS A 44 -7.25 -11.06 -3.92
N GLU A 45 -7.85 -12.25 -3.96
CA GLU A 45 -8.94 -12.59 -3.03
C GLU A 45 -8.48 -12.60 -1.58
N ALA A 46 -7.30 -13.16 -1.30
CA ALA A 46 -6.73 -13.22 0.04
C ALA A 46 -6.37 -11.81 0.54
N VAL A 47 -5.70 -11.01 -0.29
CA VAL A 47 -5.30 -9.64 0.07
C VAL A 47 -6.52 -8.75 0.31
N MET A 48 -7.51 -8.80 -0.58
CA MET A 48 -8.75 -8.03 -0.43
C MET A 48 -9.54 -8.44 0.81
N GLN A 49 -9.58 -9.74 1.11
CA GLN A 49 -10.19 -10.22 2.35
C GLN A 49 -9.46 -9.66 3.58
N GLY A 50 -8.14 -9.73 3.62
CA GLY A 50 -7.35 -9.21 4.74
C GLY A 50 -7.48 -7.69 4.91
N ILE A 51 -7.52 -6.93 3.82
CA ILE A 51 -7.81 -5.49 3.86
C ILE A 51 -9.21 -5.25 4.45
N GLY A 52 -10.21 -6.02 4.00
CA GLY A 52 -11.56 -5.95 4.55
C GLY A 52 -11.61 -6.26 6.06
N GLU A 53 -10.91 -7.30 6.50
CA GLU A 53 -10.80 -7.65 7.93
C GLU A 53 -10.09 -6.56 8.74
N LEU A 54 -9.06 -5.91 8.18
CA LEU A 54 -8.37 -4.78 8.81
C LEU A 54 -9.31 -3.59 9.00
N VAL A 55 -10.06 -3.20 7.96
CA VAL A 55 -11.04 -2.11 8.01
C VAL A 55 -12.16 -2.43 9.01
N LEU A 56 -12.64 -3.68 9.05
CA LEU A 56 -13.66 -4.11 10.01
C LEU A 56 -13.14 -4.12 11.45
N GLY A 57 -11.89 -4.52 11.66
CA GLY A 57 -11.23 -4.50 12.98
C GLY A 57 -10.93 -3.10 13.48
N TYR A 58 -10.61 -2.18 12.56
CA TYR A 58 -10.26 -0.79 12.85
C TYR A 58 -11.04 0.18 11.95
N PRO A 59 -12.32 0.45 12.22
CA PRO A 59 -13.18 1.24 11.31
C PRO A 59 -12.72 2.68 11.08
N GLY A 60 -11.89 3.23 11.98
CA GLY A 60 -11.28 4.55 11.81
C GLY A 60 -9.84 4.52 11.30
N ILE A 61 -9.33 3.36 10.86
CA ILE A 61 -7.98 3.28 10.31
C ILE A 61 -7.87 4.15 9.05
N VAL A 62 -6.85 4.98 9.01
CA VAL A 62 -6.50 5.82 7.86
C VAL A 62 -5.06 5.56 7.48
N THR A 63 -4.72 5.83 6.23
CA THR A 63 -3.35 5.74 5.73
C THR A 63 -2.86 7.10 5.28
N THR A 64 -1.55 7.34 5.43
CA THR A 64 -0.89 8.51 4.84
C THR A 64 0.38 8.06 4.14
N ARG A 65 0.84 8.87 3.19
CA ARG A 65 2.14 8.65 2.55
C ARG A 65 3.26 8.96 3.52
N GLY A 66 4.29 8.12 3.51
CA GLY A 66 5.55 8.33 4.21
C GLY A 66 6.74 7.93 3.36
N GLU A 67 7.93 8.18 3.87
CA GLU A 67 9.20 7.88 3.24
C GLU A 67 10.13 7.31 4.30
N LEU A 68 10.61 6.08 4.08
CA LEU A 68 11.58 5.43 4.94
C LEU A 68 12.97 5.53 4.30
N GLY A 69 13.74 6.54 4.70
CA GLY A 69 14.98 6.88 4.00
C GLY A 69 14.70 7.46 2.61
N ASP A 70 14.92 6.67 1.57
CA ASP A 70 14.63 7.00 0.16
C ASP A 70 13.54 6.07 -0.45
N GLU A 71 12.91 5.23 0.36
CA GLU A 71 11.87 4.28 -0.08
C GLU A 71 10.48 4.81 0.29
N PRO A 72 9.55 4.96 -0.68
CA PRO A 72 8.20 5.42 -0.38
C PRO A 72 7.39 4.31 0.29
N VAL A 73 6.66 4.68 1.35
CA VAL A 73 5.88 3.74 2.18
C VAL A 73 4.49 4.32 2.47
N VAL A 74 3.54 3.45 2.85
CA VAL A 74 2.23 3.89 3.33
C VAL A 74 2.12 3.61 4.82
N VAL A 75 1.92 4.65 5.62
CA VAL A 75 1.82 4.54 7.07
C VAL A 75 0.36 4.39 7.47
N ALA A 76 0.07 3.40 8.31
CA ALA A 76 -1.26 3.13 8.82
C ALA A 76 -1.44 3.74 10.22
N TRP A 77 -2.58 4.39 10.41
CA TRP A 77 -2.93 5.11 11.62
C TRP A 77 -4.27 4.65 12.15
N ILE A 78 -4.33 4.35 13.43
CA ILE A 78 -5.59 4.04 14.12
C ILE A 78 -6.00 5.22 15.00
N PRO A 79 -7.30 5.49 15.16
CA PRO A 79 -7.76 6.56 16.03
C PRO A 79 -7.44 6.20 17.48
N GLY A 80 -6.64 7.04 18.13
CA GLY A 80 -6.28 6.90 19.53
C GLY A 80 -7.21 7.67 20.47
N GLU A 81 -6.86 7.67 21.75
CA GLU A 81 -7.57 8.46 22.75
C GLU A 81 -7.37 9.96 22.48
N GLN A 82 -8.43 10.76 22.66
CA GLN A 82 -8.40 12.23 22.55
C GLN A 82 -8.17 12.80 21.13
N ARG A 83 -8.61 12.10 20.07
CA ARG A 83 -8.45 12.53 18.65
C ARG A 83 -6.99 12.63 18.19
N VAL A 84 -6.11 11.89 18.86
CA VAL A 84 -4.72 11.74 18.43
C VAL A 84 -4.63 10.43 17.68
N TYR A 85 -4.20 10.46 16.43
CA TYR A 85 -3.93 9.25 15.68
C TYR A 85 -2.69 8.56 16.22
N ARG A 86 -2.78 7.23 16.38
CA ARG A 86 -1.66 6.40 16.77
C ARG A 86 -1.17 5.63 15.55
N ARG A 87 0.14 5.70 15.28
CA ARG A 87 0.79 4.85 14.28
C ARG A 87 0.61 3.38 14.64
N MET A 88 0.08 2.61 13.70
CA MET A 88 -0.04 1.16 13.80
C MET A 88 1.20 0.47 13.21
N GLY A 89 1.67 0.98 12.08
CA GLY A 89 2.81 0.44 11.33
C GLY A 89 2.85 1.09 9.95
N TYR A 90 3.65 0.52 9.04
CA TYR A 90 3.72 0.94 7.65
C TYR A 90 3.73 -0.27 6.71
N PHE A 91 3.30 -0.01 5.49
CA PHE A 91 3.28 -0.92 4.37
C PHE A 91 4.34 -0.50 3.35
N ARG A 92 5.13 -1.48 2.91
CA ARG A 92 6.05 -1.36 1.79
C ARG A 92 5.48 -2.08 0.61
N PHE A 93 5.62 -1.49 -0.57
CA PHE A 93 5.05 -2.01 -1.80
C PHE A 93 6.16 -2.30 -2.78
N THR A 94 6.16 -3.50 -3.33
CA THR A 94 6.94 -3.84 -4.52
C THR A 94 5.98 -3.81 -5.70
N PHE A 95 6.44 -3.23 -6.81
CA PHE A 95 5.68 -3.10 -8.04
C PHE A 95 6.27 -4.01 -9.10
N THR A 96 5.41 -4.52 -9.99
CA THR A 96 5.84 -5.23 -11.18
C THR A 96 6.73 -4.31 -12.03
N ASP A 97 7.98 -4.69 -12.27
CA ASP A 97 8.89 -3.91 -13.11
C ASP A 97 8.44 -4.01 -14.57
N ASP A 98 7.98 -2.91 -15.15
CA ASP A 98 7.72 -2.81 -16.59
C ASP A 98 9.07 -2.74 -17.33
N GLY A 99 9.71 -3.90 -17.49
CA GLY A 99 10.86 -4.02 -18.38
C GLY A 99 12.01 -4.87 -17.85
N GLU A 100 11.93 -6.17 -18.10
CA GLU A 100 12.96 -6.96 -18.80
C GLU A 100 12.52 -8.44 -18.83
N GLY A 101 11.59 -8.80 -19.72
CA GLY A 101 11.22 -10.22 -19.88
C GLY A 101 10.01 -10.57 -20.74
N ALA A 102 9.15 -9.61 -21.11
CA ALA A 102 8.07 -9.90 -22.04
C ALA A 102 8.60 -9.94 -23.48
N GLU A 103 9.11 -11.10 -23.90
CA GLU A 103 9.22 -11.46 -25.33
C GLU A 103 7.82 -11.68 -25.97
N ASP A 104 6.75 -11.24 -25.32
CA ASP A 104 5.38 -11.29 -25.83
C ASP A 104 4.94 -9.89 -26.29
N PRO A 105 4.90 -9.63 -27.61
CA PRO A 105 4.50 -8.33 -28.18
C PRO A 105 2.99 -8.02 -28.01
N SER A 106 2.25 -8.81 -27.21
CA SER A 106 0.83 -8.62 -26.91
C SER A 106 0.58 -7.87 -25.59
N VAL A 107 1.60 -7.68 -24.75
CA VAL A 107 1.49 -6.88 -23.51
C VAL A 107 1.90 -5.46 -23.84
N VAL A 108 0.90 -4.67 -24.24
CA VAL A 108 1.03 -3.26 -24.59
C VAL A 108 0.63 -2.48 -23.35
N ASP A 109 1.54 -1.67 -22.80
CA ASP A 109 1.22 -0.58 -21.85
C ASP A 109 0.48 -1.07 -20.58
N GLY A 110 1.18 -1.77 -19.68
CA GLY A 110 0.64 -2.09 -18.37
C GLY A 110 1.03 -1.01 -17.36
N GLU A 111 0.06 -0.35 -16.72
CA GLU A 111 0.35 0.46 -15.52
C GLU A 111 0.99 -0.46 -14.46
N PRO A 112 2.07 -0.02 -13.77
CA PRO A 112 2.77 -0.86 -12.81
C PRO A 112 1.82 -1.24 -11.67
N LYS A 113 1.67 -2.55 -11.41
CA LYS A 113 0.78 -3.06 -10.37
C LYS A 113 1.56 -3.48 -9.14
N ILE A 114 0.89 -3.47 -7.99
CA ILE A 114 1.48 -3.91 -6.72
C ILE A 114 1.59 -5.44 -6.73
N GLU A 115 2.83 -5.97 -6.76
CA GLU A 115 3.11 -7.41 -6.70
C GLU A 115 3.28 -7.91 -5.26
N HIS A 116 3.76 -7.05 -4.36
CA HIS A 116 4.05 -7.45 -2.98
C HIS A 116 3.72 -6.33 -2.00
N ILE A 117 3.12 -6.71 -0.87
CA ILE A 117 2.86 -5.80 0.24
C ILE A 117 3.46 -6.41 1.50
N ASP A 118 4.47 -5.74 2.04
CA ASP A 118 5.08 -6.09 3.31
C ASP A 118 4.61 -5.12 4.40
N TYR A 119 4.30 -5.63 5.59
CA TYR A 119 3.87 -4.83 6.73
C TYR A 119 4.91 -4.91 7.84
N SER A 120 5.21 -3.77 8.45
CA SER A 120 6.05 -3.69 9.63
C SER A 120 5.45 -2.75 10.68
N ASP A 121 5.39 -3.22 11.94
CA ASP A 121 5.06 -2.38 13.10
C ASP A 121 6.31 -1.81 13.79
N GLU A 122 7.50 -2.27 13.41
CA GLU A 122 8.77 -1.80 13.94
C GLU A 122 9.26 -0.59 13.14
N ILE A 123 9.03 0.61 13.69
CA ILE A 123 9.54 1.86 13.12
C ILE A 123 10.75 2.31 13.93
N ASP A 124 11.93 2.29 13.31
CA ASP A 124 13.07 3.07 13.83
C ASP A 124 12.71 4.56 13.61
N ASP A 125 12.22 5.24 14.66
CA ASP A 125 11.69 6.61 14.64
C ASP A 125 12.65 7.68 14.05
N GLY A 126 13.90 7.33 13.72
CA GLY A 126 14.90 8.22 13.15
C GLY A 126 14.87 8.38 11.62
N THR A 127 14.25 7.46 10.87
CA THR A 127 14.34 7.44 9.38
C THR A 127 13.01 7.56 8.65
N LEU A 128 11.88 7.45 9.34
CA LEU A 128 10.55 7.59 8.73
C LEU A 128 10.11 9.05 8.75
N LEU A 129 9.99 9.63 7.56
CA LEU A 129 9.34 10.92 7.34
C LEU A 129 7.89 10.64 6.94
N VAL A 130 6.92 11.15 7.69
CA VAL A 130 5.50 10.92 7.41
C VAL A 130 4.68 12.12 7.87
N GLU A 131 3.68 12.51 7.09
CA GLU A 131 2.68 13.49 7.51
C GLU A 131 1.59 12.80 8.34
N GLU A 132 1.31 13.37 9.53
CA GLU A 132 0.21 12.90 10.38
C GLU A 132 -1.13 13.20 9.70
N PRO A 133 -2.11 12.27 9.76
CA PRO A 133 -3.43 12.52 9.21
C PRO A 133 -4.14 13.67 9.94
N ASP A 134 -4.90 14.47 9.18
CA ASP A 134 -5.70 15.55 9.74
C ASP A 134 -6.78 15.02 10.74
N PRO A 135 -6.99 15.72 11.89
CA PRO A 135 -7.89 15.31 12.98
C PRO A 135 -9.39 15.55 12.76
#